data_AF-Q5DI86-F1
#
_entry.id   AF-Q5DI86-F1
#
_cell.length_a   1.000
_cell.length_b   1.000
_cell.length_c   1.000
_cell.angle_alpha   90.00
_cell.angle_beta   90.00
_cell.angle_gamma   90.00
#
_symmetry.space_group_name_H-M   'P 1'
#
loop_
_entity.id
_entity.type
_entity.pdbx_description
1 polymer ?
#
loop_
_entity_poly.entity_id
_entity_poly.type
_entity_poly.pdbx_seq_one_letter_code
_entity_poly.pdbx_strand_id
1 'polypeptide(L)'
;INEGGLDNELSQAIWRGERRPQGNLVAQYLCYQGNLPEAPQLYSIRISRIAVEPHFQNQGIGKRLISDFILQISKQKQPLVDFISVSFGQTEALTYFWQQCGFELVQITPNKEASSGYYSAMMLYPLTEKGKQFVKKAQMQFSRNQALLPHIQNGNQKMTKYLKLDKTDWHDLYGFAYAQRSFQVSYASLKRLYWQYPEQFSAMKGIFEREEPLPNNKKQWLNHYRTLVQKILQENDG
;
A
#
# COMPACT_ATOMS: atom_id res chain seq x y z
N ILE A 1 -2.92 -11.34 15.81
CA ILE A 1 -2.83 -12.38 14.76
C ILE A 1 -1.45 -12.27 14.16
N ASN A 2 -0.66 -13.34 14.18
CA ASN A 2 0.68 -13.32 13.61
C ASN A 2 0.58 -13.28 12.08
N GLU A 3 1.37 -12.43 11.44
CA GLU A 3 1.47 -12.29 9.98
C GLU A 3 2.94 -12.16 9.56
N GLY A 4 3.25 -12.59 8.33
CA GLY A 4 4.56 -12.51 7.72
C GLY A 4 5.45 -13.72 7.99
N GLY A 5 6.77 -13.54 7.88
CA GLY A 5 7.74 -14.65 7.91
C GLY A 5 7.65 -15.59 6.69
N LEU A 6 7.12 -15.10 5.56
CA LEU A 6 7.07 -15.84 4.30
C LEU A 6 8.45 -15.83 3.63
N ASP A 7 8.76 -16.88 2.89
CA ASP A 7 9.98 -16.93 2.09
C ASP A 7 9.95 -15.89 0.95
N ASN A 8 11.13 -15.63 0.38
CA ASN A 8 11.27 -14.66 -0.70
C ASN A 8 10.53 -15.11 -1.97
N GLU A 9 10.50 -16.40 -2.30
CA GLU A 9 9.85 -16.89 -3.52
C GLU A 9 8.34 -16.59 -3.50
N LEU A 10 7.67 -16.94 -2.40
CA LEU A 10 6.25 -16.66 -2.19
C LEU A 10 5.98 -15.16 -2.12
N SER A 11 6.84 -14.40 -1.46
CA SER A 11 6.73 -12.94 -1.40
C SER A 11 6.79 -12.30 -2.80
N GLN A 12 7.71 -12.76 -3.64
CA GLN A 12 7.81 -12.31 -5.03
C GLN A 12 6.60 -12.75 -5.87
N ALA A 13 6.09 -13.97 -5.68
CA ALA A 13 4.89 -14.44 -6.38
C ALA A 13 3.63 -13.63 -5.98
N ILE A 14 3.51 -13.22 -4.70
CA ILE A 14 2.47 -12.29 -4.24
C ILE A 14 2.64 -10.92 -4.91
N TRP A 15 3.85 -10.37 -4.90
CA TRP A 15 4.14 -9.08 -5.53
C TRP A 15 3.82 -9.09 -7.04
N ARG A 16 4.16 -10.17 -7.75
CA ARG A 16 3.83 -10.38 -9.16
C ARG A 16 2.34 -10.57 -9.43
N GLY A 17 1.52 -10.79 -8.40
CA GLY A 17 0.09 -11.04 -8.54
C GLY A 17 -0.28 -12.48 -8.90
N GLU A 18 0.66 -13.42 -8.80
CA GLU A 18 0.47 -14.83 -9.17
C GLU A 18 -0.14 -15.65 -8.04
N ARG A 19 0.05 -15.23 -6.79
CA ARG A 19 -0.36 -15.96 -5.59
C ARG A 19 -1.05 -15.02 -4.61
N ARG A 20 -2.08 -15.54 -3.93
CA ARG A 20 -2.76 -14.91 -2.80
C ARG A 20 -3.08 -15.97 -1.74
N PRO A 21 -2.07 -16.42 -0.96
CA PRO A 21 -2.29 -17.40 0.09
C PRO A 21 -3.30 -16.92 1.15
N GLN A 22 -3.87 -17.86 1.89
CA GLN A 22 -4.74 -17.57 3.03
C GLN A 22 -3.93 -16.93 4.19
N GLY A 23 -4.55 -16.01 4.95
CA GLY A 23 -3.90 -15.30 6.05
C GLY A 23 -3.09 -14.07 5.64
N ASN A 24 -2.20 -13.57 6.51
CA ASN A 24 -1.23 -12.51 6.20
C ASN A 24 -1.83 -11.25 5.53
N LEU A 25 -2.97 -10.77 6.01
CA LEU A 25 -3.78 -9.77 5.32
C LEU A 25 -3.00 -8.49 5.01
N VAL A 26 -2.43 -7.85 6.04
CA VAL A 26 -1.76 -6.56 5.87
C VAL A 26 -0.42 -6.76 5.16
N ALA A 27 0.33 -7.79 5.54
CA ALA A 27 1.61 -8.14 4.91
C ALA A 27 1.46 -8.36 3.39
N GLN A 28 0.49 -9.17 2.95
CA GLN A 28 0.22 -9.40 1.53
C GLN A 28 -0.32 -8.15 0.83
N TYR A 29 -1.16 -7.37 1.50
CA TYR A 29 -1.71 -6.15 0.90
C TYR A 29 -0.62 -5.11 0.62
N LEU A 30 0.29 -4.88 1.59
CA LEU A 30 1.43 -3.99 1.41
C LEU A 30 2.37 -4.49 0.31
N CYS A 31 2.56 -5.81 0.20
CA CYS A 31 3.33 -6.40 -0.89
C CYS A 31 2.72 -6.11 -2.27
N TYR A 32 1.46 -6.48 -2.46
CA TYR A 32 0.81 -6.37 -3.76
C TYR A 32 0.44 -4.92 -4.11
N GLN A 33 -0.38 -4.26 -3.27
CA GLN A 33 -0.89 -2.91 -3.52
C GLN A 33 0.16 -1.83 -3.19
N GLY A 34 0.93 -2.02 -2.13
CA GLY A 34 1.92 -1.04 -1.66
C GLY A 34 3.22 -1.04 -2.47
N ASN A 35 3.43 -2.03 -3.34
CA ASN A 35 4.70 -2.25 -4.05
C ASN A 35 5.89 -2.43 -3.08
N LEU A 36 5.67 -3.21 -2.02
CA LEU A 36 6.65 -3.48 -0.96
C LEU A 36 6.92 -4.99 -0.85
N PRO A 37 7.70 -5.58 -1.79
CA PRO A 37 7.90 -7.03 -1.88
C PRO A 37 8.51 -7.67 -0.62
N GLU A 38 9.18 -6.89 0.23
CA GLU A 38 9.71 -7.35 1.51
C GLU A 38 8.66 -7.48 2.63
N ALA A 39 7.47 -6.89 2.48
CA ALA A 39 6.46 -6.84 3.54
C ALA A 39 6.07 -8.23 4.11
N PRO A 40 5.89 -9.29 3.29
CA PRO A 40 5.53 -10.60 3.81
C PRO A 40 6.70 -11.36 4.45
N GLN A 41 7.93 -10.91 4.26
CA GLN A 41 9.13 -11.54 4.84
C GLN A 41 9.34 -11.09 6.30
N LEU A 42 8.89 -9.90 6.65
CA LEU A 42 8.95 -9.36 8.00
C LEU A 42 7.97 -10.06 8.93
N TYR A 43 8.33 -10.26 10.18
CA TYR A 43 7.41 -10.80 11.19
C TYR A 43 6.57 -9.68 11.77
N SER A 44 5.25 -9.86 11.82
CA SER A 44 4.35 -8.84 12.32
C SER A 44 3.19 -9.42 13.12
N ILE A 45 2.57 -8.57 13.92
CA ILE A 45 1.32 -8.92 14.60
C ILE A 45 0.25 -7.91 14.22
N ARG A 46 -0.82 -8.39 13.62
CA ARG A 46 -2.01 -7.57 13.36
C ARG A 46 -2.95 -7.57 14.55
N ILE A 47 -3.32 -6.38 14.99
CA ILE A 47 -4.42 -6.17 15.93
C ILE A 47 -5.72 -6.37 15.15
N SER A 48 -6.46 -7.39 15.56
CA SER A 48 -7.73 -7.77 14.92
C SER A 48 -8.88 -6.92 15.44
N ARG A 49 -8.95 -6.73 16.76
CA ARG A 49 -10.00 -6.00 17.46
C ARG A 49 -9.43 -5.35 18.70
N ILE A 50 -9.99 -4.21 19.04
CA ILE A 50 -9.87 -3.55 20.33
C ILE A 50 -11.27 -3.06 20.69
N ALA A 51 -11.65 -3.19 21.96
CA ALA A 51 -12.92 -2.70 22.46
C ALA A 51 -12.71 -2.11 23.85
N VAL A 52 -13.33 -0.95 24.07
CA VAL A 52 -13.48 -0.33 25.38
C VAL A 52 -14.97 -0.13 25.57
N GLU A 53 -15.48 -0.54 26.73
CA GLU A 53 -16.88 -0.39 27.09
C GLU A 53 -17.29 1.11 26.98
N PRO A 54 -18.47 1.43 26.41
CA PRO A 54 -18.83 2.80 26.04
C PRO A 54 -18.66 3.85 27.14
N HIS A 55 -19.01 3.54 28.39
CA HIS A 55 -18.93 4.49 29.50
C HIS A 55 -17.47 4.79 29.90
N PHE A 56 -16.52 3.95 29.50
CA PHE A 56 -15.09 4.08 29.76
C PHE A 56 -14.28 4.62 28.55
N GLN A 57 -14.93 4.97 27.45
CA GLN A 57 -14.25 5.56 26.29
C GLN A 57 -13.71 6.96 26.58
N ASN A 58 -12.72 7.40 25.80
CA ASN A 58 -12.04 8.71 25.94
C ASN A 58 -11.34 8.97 27.30
N GLN A 59 -11.23 7.96 28.17
CA GLN A 59 -10.49 8.04 29.45
C GLN A 59 -9.05 7.50 29.35
N GLY A 60 -8.52 7.32 28.13
CA GLY A 60 -7.16 6.82 27.89
C GLY A 60 -6.99 5.30 28.03
N ILE A 61 -8.02 4.55 28.43
CA ILE A 61 -7.97 3.09 28.63
C ILE A 61 -7.53 2.35 27.36
N GLY A 62 -8.11 2.70 26.20
CA GLY A 62 -7.73 2.08 24.93
C GLY A 62 -6.25 2.31 24.59
N LYS A 63 -5.72 3.51 24.83
CA LYS A 63 -4.31 3.84 24.61
C LYS A 63 -3.41 3.05 25.55
N ARG A 64 -3.80 2.91 26.82
CA ARG A 64 -3.08 2.09 27.81
C ARG A 64 -3.05 0.62 27.39
N LEU A 65 -4.17 0.05 26.96
CA LEU A 65 -4.23 -1.33 26.44
C LEU A 65 -3.25 -1.55 25.28
N ILE A 66 -3.19 -0.60 24.35
CA ILE A 66 -2.24 -0.67 23.22
C ILE A 66 -0.80 -0.55 23.69
N SER A 67 -0.51 0.37 24.61
CA SER A 67 0.83 0.54 25.19
C SER A 67 1.29 -0.74 25.91
N ASP A 68 0.46 -1.33 26.74
CA ASP A 68 0.76 -2.56 27.48
C ASP A 68 0.97 -3.74 26.51
N PHE A 69 0.14 -3.83 25.47
CA PHE A 69 0.29 -4.82 24.40
C PHE A 69 1.62 -4.65 23.65
N ILE A 70 1.97 -3.43 23.23
CA ILE A 70 3.25 -3.14 22.56
C ILE A 70 4.42 -3.57 23.44
N LEU A 71 4.40 -3.18 24.73
CA LEU A 71 5.45 -3.55 25.68
C LEU A 71 5.58 -5.06 25.87
N GLN A 72 4.47 -5.80 25.88
CA GLN A 72 4.49 -7.25 25.95
C GLN A 72 5.12 -7.87 24.70
N ILE A 73 4.75 -7.39 23.52
CA ILE A 73 5.31 -7.88 22.25
C ILE A 73 6.81 -7.54 22.14
N SER A 74 7.22 -6.32 22.51
CA SER A 74 8.63 -5.91 22.49
C SER A 74 9.54 -6.76 23.37
N LYS A 75 9.00 -7.43 24.40
CA LYS A 75 9.75 -8.33 25.30
C LYS A 75 9.89 -9.76 24.76
N GLN A 76 9.18 -10.12 23.69
CA GLN A 76 9.26 -11.45 23.12
C GLN A 76 10.66 -11.68 22.52
N LYS A 77 11.27 -12.83 22.84
CA LYS A 77 12.64 -13.13 22.41
C LYS A 77 12.72 -13.60 20.95
N GLN A 78 11.84 -14.51 20.52
CA GLN A 78 11.78 -15.01 19.14
C GLN A 78 10.39 -15.54 18.74
N PRO A 79 10.01 -15.44 17.46
CA PRO A 79 10.63 -14.55 16.46
C PRO A 79 10.47 -13.09 16.90
N LEU A 80 11.45 -12.25 16.58
CA LEU A 80 11.33 -10.82 16.82
C LEU A 80 10.23 -10.28 15.92
N VAL A 81 9.25 -9.59 16.50
CA VAL A 81 8.19 -8.93 15.75
C VAL A 81 8.74 -7.61 15.24
N ASP A 82 8.82 -7.45 13.93
CA ASP A 82 9.35 -6.25 13.30
C ASP A 82 8.40 -5.06 13.43
N PHE A 83 7.10 -5.28 13.27
CA PHE A 83 6.08 -4.24 13.44
C PHE A 83 4.72 -4.81 13.87
N ILE A 84 3.89 -3.96 14.45
CA ILE A 84 2.47 -4.23 14.72
C ILE A 84 1.64 -3.51 13.67
N SER A 85 0.56 -4.12 13.21
CA SER A 85 -0.33 -3.54 12.20
C SER A 85 -1.78 -3.48 12.64
N VAL A 86 -2.53 -2.56 12.04
CA VAL A 86 -3.98 -2.52 12.11
C VAL A 86 -4.55 -2.23 10.72
N SER A 87 -5.73 -2.78 10.43
CA SER A 87 -6.54 -2.45 9.27
C SER A 87 -7.97 -2.22 9.74
N PHE A 88 -8.53 -1.05 9.46
CA PHE A 88 -9.86 -0.63 9.95
C PHE A 88 -10.59 0.25 8.95
N GLY A 89 -11.93 0.25 8.99
CA GLY A 89 -12.74 1.20 8.22
C GLY A 89 -12.44 2.63 8.66
N GLN A 90 -11.93 3.45 7.74
CA GLN A 90 -11.36 4.75 8.04
C GLN A 90 -12.43 5.73 8.53
N THR A 91 -12.21 6.25 9.74
CA THR A 91 -12.92 7.39 10.30
C THR A 91 -11.90 8.30 10.97
N GLU A 92 -12.18 9.61 11.06
CA GLU A 92 -11.26 10.56 11.70
C GLU A 92 -10.94 10.15 13.15
N ALA A 93 -11.95 9.71 13.90
CA ALA A 93 -11.80 9.29 15.28
C ALA A 93 -10.86 8.08 15.44
N LEU A 94 -11.02 7.04 14.60
CA LEU A 94 -10.15 5.86 14.67
C LEU A 94 -8.73 6.16 14.16
N THR A 95 -8.59 6.93 13.08
CA THR A 95 -7.28 7.35 12.59
C THR A 95 -6.53 8.15 13.66
N TYR A 96 -7.20 9.11 14.29
CA TYR A 96 -6.62 9.88 15.39
C TYR A 96 -6.23 8.98 16.57
N PHE A 97 -7.10 8.05 17.00
CA PHE A 97 -6.80 7.10 18.07
C PHE A 97 -5.49 6.33 17.81
N TRP A 98 -5.34 5.75 16.62
CA TRP A 98 -4.15 4.98 16.27
C TRP A 98 -2.90 5.85 16.16
N GLN A 99 -3.02 7.07 15.63
CA GLN A 99 -1.92 8.06 15.65
C GLN A 99 -1.49 8.40 17.08
N GLN A 100 -2.43 8.59 18.01
CA GLN A 100 -2.13 8.85 19.42
C GLN A 100 -1.47 7.65 20.12
N CYS A 101 -1.63 6.44 19.58
CA CYS A 101 -0.91 5.23 19.98
C CYS A 101 0.45 5.07 19.30
N GLY A 102 0.87 6.03 18.46
CA GLY A 102 2.16 6.02 17.75
C GLY A 102 2.18 5.24 16.44
N PHE A 103 1.01 4.84 15.91
CA PHE A 103 0.94 4.17 14.61
C PHE A 103 1.03 5.18 13.47
N GLU A 104 1.69 4.78 12.39
CA GLU A 104 1.88 5.58 11.17
C GLU A 104 0.98 5.06 10.05
N LEU A 105 0.29 5.98 9.36
CA LEU A 105 -0.55 5.65 8.21
C LEU A 105 0.32 5.32 6.99
N VAL A 106 0.13 4.12 6.44
CA VAL A 106 0.92 3.61 5.31
C VAL A 106 0.09 3.15 4.11
N GLN A 107 -1.23 3.09 4.24
CA GLN A 107 -2.09 2.72 3.12
C GLN A 107 -3.54 3.08 3.38
N ILE A 108 -4.26 3.41 2.30
CA ILE A 108 -5.72 3.46 2.25
C ILE A 108 -6.16 2.61 1.05
N THR A 109 -7.18 1.76 1.22
CA THR A 109 -7.69 0.94 0.11
C THR A 109 -8.33 1.83 -0.95
N PRO A 110 -8.22 1.49 -2.25
CA PRO A 110 -8.79 2.31 -3.31
C PRO A 110 -10.32 2.15 -3.44
N ASN A 111 -10.87 1.09 -2.86
CA ASN A 111 -12.30 0.78 -2.89
C ASN A 111 -12.83 0.74 -1.45
N LYS A 112 -14.08 1.16 -1.30
CA LYS A 112 -14.83 1.01 -0.06
C LYS A 112 -15.13 -0.46 0.20
N GLU A 113 -15.05 -0.88 1.46
CA GLU A 113 -15.50 -2.21 1.87
C GLU A 113 -17.02 -2.32 1.69
N ALA A 114 -17.47 -3.44 1.12
CA ALA A 114 -18.89 -3.66 0.85
C ALA A 114 -19.78 -3.68 2.11
N SER A 115 -19.20 -4.05 3.26
CA SER A 115 -19.91 -4.16 4.54
C SER A 115 -20.01 -2.85 5.31
N SER A 116 -18.99 -1.98 5.20
CA SER A 116 -18.88 -0.76 6.02
C SER A 116 -19.09 0.52 5.23
N GLY A 117 -18.92 0.49 3.90
CA GLY A 117 -18.97 1.67 3.05
C GLY A 117 -17.78 2.63 3.23
N TYR A 118 -16.81 2.27 4.08
CA TYR A 118 -15.57 3.03 4.30
C TYR A 118 -14.41 2.45 3.50
N TYR A 119 -13.45 3.31 3.14
CA TYR A 119 -12.13 2.85 2.73
C TYR A 119 -11.40 2.28 3.95
N SER A 120 -10.64 1.21 3.79
CA SER A 120 -9.84 0.67 4.90
C SER A 120 -8.52 1.43 4.99
N ALA A 121 -8.19 1.94 6.16
CA ALA A 121 -6.87 2.47 6.46
C ALA A 121 -6.00 1.37 7.09
N MET A 122 -4.73 1.30 6.68
CA MET A 122 -3.72 0.46 7.32
C MET A 122 -2.66 1.32 7.98
N MET A 123 -2.39 1.04 9.24
CA MET A 123 -1.38 1.76 10.02
C MET A 123 -0.43 0.78 10.71
N LEU A 124 0.84 1.18 10.86
CA LEU A 124 1.91 0.34 11.40
C LEU A 124 2.59 1.00 12.59
N TYR A 125 3.02 0.20 13.55
CA TYR A 125 3.89 0.60 14.66
C TYR A 125 5.20 -0.19 14.59
N PRO A 126 6.36 0.45 14.37
CA PRO A 126 7.63 -0.26 14.24
C PRO A 126 8.21 -0.69 15.60
N LEU A 127 8.83 -1.86 15.67
CA LEU A 127 9.44 -2.41 16.89
C LEU A 127 10.95 -2.63 16.73
N THR A 128 11.37 -3.32 15.67
CA THR A 128 12.79 -3.57 15.38
C THR A 128 13.37 -2.51 14.45
N GLU A 129 14.69 -2.46 14.29
CA GLU A 129 15.32 -1.59 13.29
C GLU A 129 14.87 -1.91 11.85
N LYS A 130 14.68 -3.20 11.53
CA LYS A 130 14.11 -3.63 10.25
C LYS A 130 12.69 -3.09 10.08
N GLY A 131 11.87 -3.19 11.13
CA GLY A 131 10.52 -2.63 11.17
C GLY A 131 10.50 -1.12 10.98
N LYS A 132 11.37 -0.37 11.67
CA LYS A 132 11.49 1.09 11.52
C LYS A 132 11.83 1.50 10.09
N GLN A 133 12.81 0.82 9.48
CA GLN A 133 13.18 1.08 8.08
C GLN A 133 12.02 0.79 7.13
N PHE A 134 11.31 -0.32 7.35
CA PHE A 134 10.17 -0.72 6.54
C PHE A 134 8.99 0.26 6.68
N VAL A 135 8.60 0.63 7.90
CA VAL A 135 7.49 1.57 8.14
C VAL A 135 7.79 2.92 7.49
N LYS A 136 9.02 3.42 7.63
CA LYS A 136 9.46 4.66 6.95
C LYS A 136 9.35 4.53 5.42
N LYS A 137 9.80 3.42 4.85
CA LYS A 137 9.68 3.16 3.39
C LYS A 137 8.22 3.12 2.96
N ALA A 138 7.37 2.41 3.71
CA ALA A 138 5.95 2.28 3.42
C ALA A 138 5.22 3.64 3.48
N GLN A 139 5.50 4.44 4.50
CA GLN A 139 4.97 5.80 4.64
C GLN A 139 5.40 6.71 3.49
N MET A 140 6.68 6.67 3.10
CA MET A 140 7.18 7.45 1.96
C MET A 140 6.52 7.03 0.64
N GLN A 141 6.43 5.73 0.38
CA GLN A 141 5.78 5.18 -0.83
C GLN A 141 4.30 5.56 -0.88
N PHE A 142 3.60 5.44 0.25
CA PHE A 142 2.20 5.82 0.38
C PHE A 142 2.01 7.31 0.12
N SER A 143 2.78 8.17 0.78
CA SER A 143 2.68 9.62 0.61
C SER A 143 2.90 10.05 -0.84
N ARG A 144 3.86 9.42 -1.53
CA ARG A 144 4.10 9.65 -2.96
C ARG A 144 2.91 9.21 -3.82
N ASN A 145 2.35 8.03 -3.55
CA ASN A 145 1.31 7.43 -4.38
C ASN A 145 -0.08 8.04 -4.12
N GLN A 146 -0.43 8.29 -2.86
CA GLN A 146 -1.69 8.88 -2.43
C GLN A 146 -1.97 10.20 -3.16
N ALA A 147 -0.95 11.02 -3.38
CA ALA A 147 -1.09 12.27 -4.11
C ALA A 147 -1.65 12.06 -5.54
N LEU A 148 -1.38 10.92 -6.17
CA LEU A 148 -1.73 10.65 -7.57
C LEU A 148 -3.06 9.89 -7.75
N LEU A 149 -3.60 9.30 -6.68
CA LEU A 149 -4.77 8.43 -6.74
C LEU A 149 -6.08 9.22 -6.91
N PRO A 150 -7.02 8.74 -7.75
CA PRO A 150 -8.22 9.51 -8.12
C PRO A 150 -9.22 9.71 -6.96
N HIS A 151 -9.21 8.82 -5.96
CA HIS A 151 -10.18 8.84 -4.86
C HIS A 151 -9.77 9.78 -3.71
N ILE A 152 -8.67 10.52 -3.83
CA ILE A 152 -8.12 11.35 -2.74
C ILE A 152 -8.30 12.81 -3.13
N GLN A 153 -9.41 13.39 -2.66
CA GLN A 153 -9.99 14.68 -3.10
C GLN A 153 -9.13 15.95 -2.87
N ASN A 154 -7.88 15.84 -2.41
CA ASN A 154 -7.03 16.99 -2.13
C ASN A 154 -5.91 17.18 -3.17
N GLY A 155 -6.29 17.79 -4.29
CA GLY A 155 -5.51 18.90 -4.84
C GLY A 155 -4.66 18.61 -6.07
N ASN A 156 -5.25 18.87 -7.23
CA ASN A 156 -4.61 19.10 -8.53
C ASN A 156 -3.47 20.15 -8.53
N GLN A 157 -3.11 20.75 -7.39
CA GLN A 157 -2.13 21.84 -7.27
C GLN A 157 -0.80 21.45 -6.59
N LYS A 158 -0.62 20.22 -6.08
CA LYS A 158 0.67 19.75 -5.48
C LYS A 158 1.34 18.58 -6.20
N MET A 159 0.88 18.26 -7.42
CA MET A 159 1.26 17.02 -8.10
C MET A 159 2.70 17.00 -8.62
N THR A 160 3.24 18.14 -9.06
CA THR A 160 4.50 18.23 -9.81
C THR A 160 5.70 17.63 -9.06
N LYS A 161 5.78 17.80 -7.73
CA LYS A 161 6.85 17.21 -6.91
C LYS A 161 6.89 15.68 -6.96
N TYR A 162 5.75 15.03 -7.19
CA TYR A 162 5.60 13.58 -7.12
C TYR A 162 5.53 12.92 -8.50
N LEU A 163 5.77 13.67 -9.59
CA LEU A 163 5.72 13.16 -10.95
C LEU A 163 6.98 12.42 -11.40
N LYS A 164 8.11 12.66 -10.73
CA LYS A 164 9.38 12.02 -11.09
C LYS A 164 9.38 10.53 -10.72
N LEU A 165 9.59 9.67 -11.72
CA LEU A 165 9.83 8.24 -11.52
C LEU A 165 11.07 8.01 -10.66
N ASP A 166 10.97 7.06 -9.73
CA ASP A 166 12.11 6.51 -9.00
C ASP A 166 12.27 5.00 -9.23
N LYS A 167 13.22 4.38 -8.51
CA LYS A 167 13.50 2.94 -8.63
C LYS A 167 12.29 2.06 -8.27
N THR A 168 11.45 2.48 -7.32
CA THR A 168 10.27 1.68 -6.93
C THR A 168 9.20 1.76 -8.01
N ASP A 169 9.04 2.93 -8.64
CA ASP A 169 8.15 3.12 -9.79
C ASP A 169 8.57 2.23 -10.96
N TRP A 170 9.87 2.22 -11.31
CA TRP A 170 10.38 1.35 -12.37
C TRP A 170 10.18 -0.14 -12.08
N HIS A 171 10.39 -0.56 -10.83
CA HIS A 171 10.12 -1.95 -10.43
C HIS A 171 8.64 -2.33 -10.58
N ASP A 172 7.73 -1.44 -10.19
CA ASP A 172 6.28 -1.63 -10.36
C ASP A 172 5.88 -1.70 -11.84
N LEU A 173 6.44 -0.82 -12.66
CA LEU A 173 6.25 -0.81 -14.12
C LEU A 173 6.76 -2.09 -14.77
N TYR A 174 7.89 -2.63 -14.32
CA TYR A 174 8.40 -3.92 -14.76
C TYR A 174 7.40 -5.04 -14.43
N GLY A 175 6.86 -5.07 -13.20
CA GLY A 175 5.85 -6.06 -12.84
C GLY A 175 4.51 -5.87 -13.56
N PHE A 176 4.13 -4.63 -13.92
CA PHE A 176 3.01 -4.38 -14.82
C PHE A 176 3.30 -4.86 -16.24
N ALA A 177 4.52 -4.71 -16.75
CA ALA A 177 4.88 -5.10 -18.10
C ALA A 177 5.02 -6.63 -18.25
N TYR A 178 5.65 -7.30 -17.30
CA TYR A 178 6.11 -8.68 -17.43
C TYR A 178 5.47 -9.67 -16.43
N ALA A 179 4.72 -9.20 -15.44
CA ALA A 179 4.05 -10.05 -14.44
C ALA A 179 2.53 -9.80 -14.41
N GLN A 180 1.81 -10.30 -13.40
CA GLN A 180 0.36 -10.19 -13.29
C GLN A 180 -0.11 -8.99 -12.44
N ARG A 181 0.74 -7.96 -12.27
CA ARG A 181 0.35 -6.73 -11.57
C ARG A 181 -0.73 -6.00 -12.35
N SER A 182 -1.81 -5.63 -11.67
CA SER A 182 -2.96 -4.98 -12.32
C SER A 182 -2.72 -3.49 -12.60
N PHE A 183 -3.48 -2.93 -13.54
CA PHE A 183 -3.45 -1.48 -13.78
C PHE A 183 -3.75 -0.66 -12.51
N GLN A 184 -4.63 -1.17 -11.64
CA GLN A 184 -5.03 -0.45 -10.43
C GLN A 184 -3.90 -0.39 -9.38
N VAL A 185 -3.12 -1.47 -9.22
CA VAL A 185 -1.98 -1.44 -8.28
C VAL A 185 -0.83 -0.60 -8.82
N SER A 186 -0.66 -0.57 -10.15
CA SER A 186 0.41 0.19 -10.80
C SER A 186 -0.01 1.59 -11.25
N TYR A 187 -1.20 2.06 -10.84
CA TYR A 187 -1.79 3.31 -11.33
C TYR A 187 -0.89 4.53 -11.12
N ALA A 188 -0.31 4.66 -9.91
CA ALA A 188 0.55 5.80 -9.59
C ALA A 188 1.82 5.83 -10.45
N SER A 189 2.48 4.68 -10.60
CA SER A 189 3.68 4.53 -11.42
C SER A 189 3.38 4.75 -12.91
N LEU A 190 2.24 4.24 -13.40
CA LEU A 190 1.77 4.48 -14.77
C LEU A 190 1.41 5.96 -15.01
N LYS A 191 0.81 6.65 -14.03
CA LYS A 191 0.51 8.09 -14.13
C LYS A 191 1.78 8.94 -14.14
N ARG A 192 2.82 8.56 -13.40
CA ARG A 192 4.15 9.18 -13.50
C ARG A 192 4.78 8.94 -14.87
N LEU A 193 4.72 7.70 -15.37
CA LEU A 193 5.23 7.33 -16.69
C LEU A 193 4.54 8.11 -17.81
N TYR A 194 3.21 8.24 -17.73
CA TYR A 194 2.42 9.08 -18.63
C TYR A 194 2.96 10.52 -18.68
N TRP A 195 3.23 11.13 -17.52
CA TRP A 195 3.75 12.49 -17.50
C TRP A 195 5.18 12.64 -17.99
N GLN A 196 5.97 11.56 -17.98
CA GLN A 196 7.29 11.56 -18.58
C GLN A 196 7.26 11.37 -20.10
N TYR A 197 6.27 10.64 -20.63
CA TYR A 197 6.12 10.33 -22.06
C TYR A 197 4.70 10.60 -22.60
N PRO A 198 4.16 11.83 -22.49
CA PRO A 198 2.74 12.10 -22.73
C PRO A 198 2.29 11.80 -24.17
N GLU A 199 3.17 11.97 -25.16
CA GLU A 199 2.86 11.69 -26.57
C GLU A 199 2.65 10.20 -26.83
N GLN A 200 3.48 9.34 -26.24
CA GLN A 200 3.40 7.88 -26.38
C GLN A 200 2.15 7.31 -25.70
N PHE A 201 1.62 7.99 -24.68
CA PHE A 201 0.45 7.58 -23.90
C PHE A 201 -0.78 8.48 -24.11
N SER A 202 -0.90 9.12 -25.27
CA SER A 202 -2.01 10.05 -25.59
C SER A 202 -3.41 9.44 -25.37
N ALA A 203 -3.58 8.16 -25.65
CA ALA A 203 -4.84 7.45 -25.43
C ALA A 203 -5.13 7.10 -23.94
N MET A 204 -4.22 7.40 -23.01
CA MET A 204 -4.47 7.37 -21.55
C MET A 204 -4.82 8.74 -20.96
N LYS A 205 -4.78 9.82 -21.76
CA LYS A 205 -5.02 11.19 -21.30
C LYS A 205 -6.31 11.33 -20.50
N GLY A 206 -7.42 10.77 -21.01
CA GLY A 206 -8.70 10.80 -20.32
C GLY A 206 -8.69 10.13 -18.95
N ILE A 207 -7.95 9.02 -18.81
CA ILE A 207 -7.88 8.25 -17.56
C ILE A 207 -7.02 8.96 -16.51
N PHE A 208 -5.91 9.59 -16.92
CA PHE A 208 -4.97 10.19 -15.97
C PHE A 208 -5.24 11.67 -15.66
N GLU A 209 -5.79 12.43 -16.60
CA GLU A 209 -6.13 13.84 -16.40
C GLU A 209 -7.59 14.05 -15.97
N ARG A 210 -8.52 13.22 -16.46
CA ARG A 210 -9.97 13.41 -16.28
C ARG A 210 -10.65 12.25 -15.55
N GLU A 211 -9.89 11.27 -15.10
CA GLU A 211 -10.38 10.10 -14.36
C GLU A 211 -11.50 9.32 -15.09
N GLU A 212 -11.44 9.33 -16.43
CA GLU A 212 -12.38 8.58 -17.26
C GLU A 212 -12.27 7.06 -16.99
N PRO A 213 -13.38 6.32 -17.10
CA PRO A 213 -13.36 4.88 -16.93
C PRO A 213 -12.48 4.20 -17.98
N LEU A 214 -11.97 3.02 -17.65
CA LEU A 214 -11.27 2.17 -18.62
C LEU A 214 -12.22 1.81 -19.79
N PRO A 215 -11.71 1.71 -21.02
CA PRO A 215 -12.54 1.42 -22.17
C PRO A 215 -13.12 -0.01 -22.14
N ASN A 216 -14.24 -0.21 -22.85
CA ASN A 216 -14.97 -1.48 -22.91
C ASN A 216 -14.09 -2.68 -23.32
N ASN A 217 -13.13 -2.48 -24.22
CA ASN A 217 -12.17 -3.51 -24.67
C ASN A 217 -10.97 -3.66 -23.71
N LYS A 218 -11.24 -3.73 -22.40
CA LYS A 218 -10.23 -3.65 -21.32
C LYS A 218 -9.06 -4.62 -21.50
N LYS A 219 -9.30 -5.87 -21.94
CA LYS A 219 -8.23 -6.87 -22.10
C LYS A 219 -7.23 -6.49 -23.20
N GLN A 220 -7.73 -6.14 -24.39
CA GLN A 220 -6.89 -5.73 -25.51
C GLN A 220 -6.15 -4.42 -25.19
N TRP A 221 -6.86 -3.47 -24.58
CA TRP A 221 -6.29 -2.22 -24.11
C TRP A 221 -5.13 -2.48 -23.14
N LEU A 222 -5.35 -3.27 -22.08
CA LEU A 222 -4.29 -3.60 -21.10
C LEU A 222 -3.09 -4.28 -21.76
N ASN A 223 -3.30 -5.22 -22.67
CA ASN A 223 -2.21 -5.89 -23.37
C ASN A 223 -1.38 -4.92 -24.22
N HIS A 224 -2.04 -4.03 -24.96
CA HIS A 224 -1.36 -3.00 -25.75
C HIS A 224 -0.45 -2.13 -24.89
N TYR A 225 -0.95 -1.65 -23.75
CA TYR A 225 -0.15 -0.80 -22.87
C TYR A 225 0.93 -1.52 -22.10
N ARG A 226 0.75 -2.81 -21.80
CA ARG A 226 1.86 -3.63 -21.31
C ARG A 226 3.00 -3.65 -22.32
N THR A 227 2.70 -3.90 -23.59
CA THR A 227 3.70 -3.87 -24.66
C THR A 227 4.34 -2.49 -24.82
N LEU A 228 3.59 -1.40 -24.65
CA LEU A 228 4.17 -0.05 -24.68
C LEU A 228 5.16 0.17 -23.53
N VAL A 229 4.78 -0.19 -22.30
CA VAL A 229 5.66 -0.10 -21.13
C VAL A 229 6.91 -0.98 -21.30
N GLN A 230 6.77 -2.18 -21.88
CA GLN A 230 7.91 -3.06 -22.20
C GLN A 230 8.94 -2.36 -23.10
N LYS A 231 8.48 -1.66 -24.15
CA LYS A 231 9.38 -0.92 -25.06
C LYS A 231 10.15 0.18 -24.34
N ILE A 232 9.45 0.98 -23.52
CA ILE A 232 10.08 2.07 -22.76
C ILE A 232 11.10 1.52 -21.76
N LEU A 233 10.80 0.40 -21.10
CA LEU A 233 11.75 -0.26 -20.19
C LEU A 233 13.03 -0.67 -20.94
N GLN A 234 12.89 -1.28 -22.12
CA GLN A 234 14.04 -1.68 -22.95
C GLN A 234 14.89 -0.48 -23.40
N GLU A 235 14.27 0.67 -23.66
CA GLU A 235 14.97 1.91 -24.04
C GLU A 235 15.69 2.58 -22.86
N ASN A 236 15.26 2.36 -21.61
CA ASN A 236 15.88 2.95 -20.41
C ASN A 236 16.93 2.03 -19.75
N ASP A 237 16.93 0.73 -20.06
CA ASP A 237 17.90 -0.25 -19.57
C ASP A 237 19.19 -0.30 -20.43
N GLY A 238 19.23 0.37 -21.59
CA GLY A 238 20.40 0.52 -22.47
C GLY A 238 21.16 1.81 -22.26
#